data_AF-A0A655AHT8-F1
#
_entry.id   AF-A0A655AHT8-F1
#
_cell.length_a   1.000
_cell.length_b   1.000
_cell.length_c   1.000
_cell.angle_alpha   90.00
_cell.angle_beta   90.00
_cell.angle_gamma   90.00
#
_symmetry.space_group_name_H-M   'P 1'
#
loop_
_entity.id
_entity.type
_entity.pdbx_description
1 polymer ?
#
loop_
_entity_poly.entity_id
_entity_poly.type
_entity_poly.pdbx_seq_one_letter_code
_entity_poly.pdbx_strand_id
1 'polypeptide(L)'
;MAFERDERRRRNIGFNAAAFGVSVDVRGDAPDAFDDAARPSVIFLGGGVTQPGLLEACLDSLPAGGNLVANAVTVESEAALAHAYSRLGGELRRFQHYLGEPLGGFTGWRPQLPVTQWSVTKR
;
A
#
# COMPACT_ATOMS: atom_id res chain seq x y z
N MET A 1 -11.35 -5.89 2.85
CA MET A 1 -10.49 -6.89 3.50
C MET A 1 -9.12 -6.27 3.73
N ALA A 2 -8.43 -6.65 4.81
CA ALA A 2 -7.08 -6.20 5.13
C ALA A 2 -6.23 -7.40 5.59
N PHE A 3 -4.95 -7.40 5.24
CA PHE A 3 -3.97 -8.40 5.67
C PHE A 3 -2.91 -7.72 6.54
N GLU A 4 -2.67 -8.23 7.74
CA GLU A 4 -1.70 -7.68 8.67
C GLU A 4 -1.19 -8.79 9.60
N ARG A 5 0.14 -9.00 9.62
CA ARG A 5 0.77 -10.04 10.44
C ARG A 5 0.74 -9.73 11.93
N ASP A 6 0.88 -8.46 12.30
CA ASP A 6 0.98 -8.06 13.71
C ASP A 6 -0.42 -8.08 14.36
N GLU A 7 -0.58 -8.92 15.37
CA GLU A 7 -1.87 -9.07 16.08
C GLU A 7 -2.39 -7.78 16.69
N ARG A 8 -1.50 -6.92 17.23
CA ARG A 8 -1.91 -5.66 17.84
C ARG A 8 -2.42 -4.70 16.76
N ARG A 9 -1.76 -4.65 15.60
CA ARG A 9 -2.22 -3.86 14.46
C ARG A 9 -3.53 -4.40 13.89
N ARG A 10 -3.73 -5.72 13.82
CA ARG A 10 -5.03 -6.32 13.46
C ARG A 10 -6.16 -5.86 14.39
N ARG A 11 -5.92 -5.87 15.71
CA ARG A 11 -6.89 -5.34 16.68
C ARG A 11 -7.18 -3.87 16.43
N ASN A 12 -6.15 -3.05 16.15
CA ASN A 12 -6.33 -1.63 15.82
C ASN A 12 -7.19 -1.44 14.56
N ILE A 13 -7.03 -2.26 13.52
CA ILE A 13 -7.88 -2.21 12.32
C ILE A 13 -9.34 -2.47 12.71
N GLY A 14 -9.60 -3.50 13.52
CA GLY A 14 -10.94 -3.81 14.04
C GLY A 14 -11.55 -2.66 14.86
N PHE A 15 -10.77 -2.07 15.77
CA PHE A 15 -11.21 -0.91 16.56
C PHE A 15 -11.54 0.30 15.68
N ASN A 16 -10.69 0.62 14.72
CA ASN A 16 -10.93 1.73 13.79
C ASN A 16 -12.17 1.48 12.93
N ALA A 17 -12.32 0.26 12.40
CA ALA A 17 -13.48 -0.12 11.60
C ALA A 17 -14.78 0.09 12.39
N ALA A 18 -14.83 -0.40 13.64
CA ALA A 18 -15.97 -0.20 14.53
C ALA A 18 -16.23 1.28 14.85
N ALA A 19 -15.18 2.05 15.14
CA ALA A 19 -15.29 3.49 15.44
C ALA A 19 -15.88 4.31 14.28
N PHE A 20 -15.62 3.90 13.03
CA PHE A 20 -16.17 4.53 11.82
C PHE A 20 -17.43 3.84 11.27
N GLY A 21 -17.98 2.85 11.99
CA GLY A 21 -19.23 2.17 11.60
C GLY A 21 -19.11 1.29 10.36
N VAL A 22 -17.91 0.81 10.02
CA VAL A 22 -17.65 -0.05 8.86
C VAL A 22 -17.20 -1.44 9.30
N SER A 23 -17.46 -2.44 8.47
CA SER A 23 -16.95 -3.81 8.68
C SER A 23 -15.77 -4.09 7.75
N VAL A 24 -14.69 -4.62 8.31
CA VAL A 24 -13.48 -5.01 7.55
C VAL A 24 -13.14 -6.44 7.92
N ASP A 25 -13.09 -7.34 6.93
CA ASP A 25 -12.49 -8.67 7.09
C ASP A 25 -10.97 -8.51 7.29
N VAL A 26 -10.47 -8.79 8.50
CA VAL A 26 -9.06 -8.64 8.88
C VAL A 26 -8.42 -10.02 9.00
N ARG A 27 -7.43 -10.27 8.15
CA ARG A 27 -6.73 -11.55 8.02
C ARG A 27 -5.27 -11.41 8.44
N GLY A 28 -4.58 -12.56 8.53
CA GLY A 28 -3.18 -12.66 8.92
C GLY A 28 -2.21 -12.17 7.84
N ASP A 29 -1.02 -12.76 7.84
CA ASP A 29 0.08 -12.34 6.96
C ASP A 29 -0.23 -12.58 5.49
N ALA A 30 0.22 -11.68 4.62
CA ALA A 30 0.13 -11.85 3.18
C ALA A 30 1.50 -12.34 2.65
N PRO A 31 1.54 -13.18 1.59
CA PRO A 31 0.41 -13.69 0.83
C PRO A 31 -0.26 -14.94 1.45
N ASP A 32 0.30 -15.53 2.52
CA ASP A 32 -0.12 -16.82 3.07
C ASP A 32 -1.60 -16.88 3.49
N ALA A 33 -2.18 -15.76 3.91
CA ALA A 33 -3.58 -15.68 4.30
C ALA A 33 -4.55 -15.37 3.14
N PHE A 34 -4.07 -15.37 1.88
CA PHE A 34 -4.93 -15.17 0.70
C PHE A 34 -5.89 -16.32 0.45
N ASP A 35 -5.63 -17.50 1.01
CA ASP A 35 -6.54 -18.64 0.94
C ASP A 35 -7.94 -18.27 1.46
N ASP A 36 -8.98 -18.74 0.77
CA ASP A 36 -10.39 -18.43 1.02
C ASP A 36 -10.74 -16.93 0.97
N ALA A 37 -9.85 -16.07 0.47
CA ALA A 37 -10.16 -14.66 0.25
C ALA A 37 -11.00 -14.50 -1.02
N ALA A 38 -12.03 -13.65 -0.94
CA ALA A 38 -12.77 -13.26 -2.14
C ALA A 38 -11.82 -12.54 -3.11
N ARG A 39 -11.93 -12.84 -4.40
CA ARG A 39 -11.09 -12.19 -5.42
C ARG A 39 -11.31 -10.67 -5.40
N PRO A 40 -10.25 -9.87 -5.21
CA PRO A 40 -10.39 -8.42 -5.18
C PRO A 40 -10.57 -7.85 -6.58
N SER A 41 -11.31 -6.74 -6.72
CA SER A 41 -11.34 -5.92 -7.93
C SER A 41 -10.24 -4.85 -7.93
N VAL A 42 -9.77 -4.46 -6.74
CA VAL A 42 -8.72 -3.47 -6.52
C VAL A 42 -7.85 -3.93 -5.35
N ILE A 43 -6.53 -3.77 -5.48
CA ILE A 43 -5.55 -4.05 -4.43
C ILE A 43 -4.77 -2.78 -4.11
N PHE A 44 -4.58 -2.52 -2.82
CA PHE A 44 -3.67 -1.49 -2.32
C PHE A 44 -2.56 -2.13 -1.49
N LEU A 45 -1.30 -1.87 -1.86
CA LEU A 45 -0.08 -2.29 -1.17
C LEU A 45 0.55 -1.09 -0.47
N GLY A 46 0.28 -0.95 0.84
CA GLY A 46 0.88 0.10 1.67
C GLY A 46 2.28 -0.22 2.18
N GLY A 47 2.70 -1.48 2.07
CA GLY A 47 4.00 -1.99 2.53
C GLY A 47 4.22 -3.41 2.00
N GLY A 48 5.40 -3.97 2.26
CA GLY A 48 5.73 -5.35 1.83
C GLY A 48 6.02 -5.50 0.34
N VAL A 49 6.11 -4.42 -0.44
CA VAL A 49 6.48 -4.48 -1.88
C VAL A 49 7.83 -5.19 -2.09
N THR A 50 8.73 -5.12 -1.11
CA THR A 50 10.03 -5.81 -1.12
C THR A 50 9.98 -7.23 -0.59
N GLN A 51 8.84 -7.68 -0.05
CA GLN A 51 8.66 -9.05 0.40
C GLN A 51 8.61 -9.96 -0.84
N PRO A 52 9.47 -10.99 -0.92
CA PRO A 52 9.49 -11.88 -2.07
C PRO A 52 8.11 -12.50 -2.34
N GLY A 53 7.64 -12.41 -3.59
CA GLY A 53 6.41 -13.04 -4.05
C GLY A 53 5.11 -12.34 -3.66
N LEU A 54 5.13 -11.32 -2.77
CA LEU A 54 3.89 -10.65 -2.36
C LEU A 54 3.26 -9.88 -3.53
N LEU A 55 4.07 -9.11 -4.27
CA LEU A 55 3.55 -8.35 -5.41
C LEU A 55 2.99 -9.27 -6.49
N GLU A 56 3.70 -10.36 -6.81
CA GLU A 56 3.26 -11.37 -7.76
C GLU A 56 1.95 -12.02 -7.31
N ALA A 57 1.84 -12.46 -6.05
CA ALA A 57 0.61 -13.04 -5.50
C ALA A 57 -0.58 -12.05 -5.55
N CYS A 58 -0.32 -10.77 -5.27
CA CYS A 58 -1.33 -9.71 -5.43
C CYS A 58 -1.77 -9.59 -6.90
N LEU A 59 -0.83 -9.51 -7.83
CA LEU A 59 -1.15 -9.44 -9.25
C LEU A 59 -1.92 -10.69 -9.72
N ASP A 60 -1.57 -11.88 -9.25
CA ASP A 60 -2.23 -13.14 -9.63
C ASP A 60 -3.67 -13.24 -9.10
N SER A 61 -3.93 -12.75 -7.88
CA SER A 61 -5.28 -12.72 -7.30
C SER A 61 -6.21 -11.69 -7.95
N LEU A 62 -5.66 -10.71 -8.67
CA LEU A 62 -6.41 -9.67 -9.36
C LEU A 62 -6.94 -10.21 -10.72
N PRO A 63 -8.23 -10.03 -11.07
CA PRO A 63 -8.74 -10.36 -12.40
C PRO A 63 -8.22 -9.37 -13.46
N ALA A 64 -8.33 -9.76 -14.73
CA ALA A 64 -8.10 -8.83 -15.84
C ALA A 64 -9.03 -7.61 -15.71
N GLY A 65 -8.48 -6.41 -15.94
CA GLY A 65 -9.13 -5.12 -15.71
C GLY A 65 -9.10 -4.64 -14.25
N GLY A 66 -8.64 -5.44 -13.30
CA GLY A 66 -8.49 -5.02 -11.91
C GLY A 66 -7.32 -4.03 -11.73
N ASN A 67 -7.39 -3.20 -10.68
CA ASN A 67 -6.38 -2.19 -10.41
C ASN A 67 -5.50 -2.54 -9.20
N LEU A 68 -4.20 -2.27 -9.31
CA LEU A 68 -3.26 -2.36 -8.20
C LEU A 68 -2.61 -1.00 -8.00
N VAL A 69 -2.55 -0.55 -6.75
CA VAL A 69 -1.82 0.65 -6.33
C VAL A 69 -0.84 0.26 -5.22
N ALA A 70 0.41 0.65 -5.35
CA ALA A 70 1.44 0.39 -4.35
C ALA A 70 2.18 1.67 -3.98
N ASN A 71 2.40 1.88 -2.69
CA ASN A 71 3.17 3.01 -2.16
C ASN A 71 4.52 2.53 -1.60
N ALA A 72 5.56 3.32 -1.82
CA ALA A 72 6.92 3.10 -1.35
C ALA A 72 7.50 4.39 -0.76
N VAL A 73 8.33 4.25 0.27
CA VAL A 73 8.98 5.36 0.98
C VAL A 73 10.47 5.12 1.27
N THR A 74 10.97 3.92 0.93
CA THR A 74 12.39 3.55 1.07
C THR A 74 12.99 3.31 -0.30
N VAL A 75 14.31 3.44 -0.43
CA VAL A 75 15.01 3.24 -1.71
C VAL A 75 14.76 1.84 -2.27
N GLU A 76 14.75 0.81 -1.42
CA GLU A 76 14.53 -0.59 -1.82
C GLU A 76 13.11 -0.80 -2.34
N SER A 77 12.11 -0.21 -1.67
CA SER A 77 10.71 -0.29 -2.12
C SER A 77 10.47 0.55 -3.38
N GLU A 78 11.13 1.70 -3.52
CA GLU A 78 11.10 2.51 -4.74
C GLU A 78 11.73 1.75 -5.93
N ALA A 79 12.86 1.07 -5.72
CA ALA A 79 13.50 0.25 -6.73
C ALA A 79 12.59 -0.92 -7.17
N ALA A 80 11.91 -1.58 -6.24
CA ALA A 80 10.94 -2.63 -6.54
C ALA A 80 9.76 -2.10 -7.38
N LEU A 81 9.22 -0.92 -7.04
CA LEU A 81 8.18 -0.27 -7.84
C LEU A 81 8.68 0.13 -9.24
N ALA A 82 9.90 0.66 -9.36
CA ALA A 82 10.49 1.01 -10.64
C ALA A 82 10.66 -0.22 -11.56
N HIS A 83 11.07 -1.36 -10.99
CA HIS A 83 11.16 -2.63 -11.71
C HIS A 83 9.80 -3.19 -12.11
N ALA A 84 8.79 -3.08 -11.24
CA ALA A 84 7.43 -3.48 -11.57
C ALA A 84 6.85 -2.61 -12.70
N TYR A 85 7.05 -1.29 -12.61
CA TYR A 85 6.67 -0.32 -13.64
C TYR A 85 7.34 -0.61 -14.99
N SER A 86 8.64 -0.92 -15.02
CA SER A 86 9.32 -1.20 -16.29
C SER A 86 8.78 -2.46 -17.00
N ARG A 87 8.30 -3.44 -16.23
CA ARG A 87 7.71 -4.68 -16.75
C ARG A 87 6.25 -4.54 -17.16
N LEU A 88 5.44 -3.84 -16.38
CA LEU A 88 3.98 -3.86 -16.47
C LEU A 88 3.37 -2.53 -16.94
N GLY A 89 4.18 -1.47 -17.01
CA GLY A 89 3.73 -0.12 -17.32
C GLY A 89 2.87 0.45 -16.17
N GLY A 90 1.78 1.13 -16.54
CA GLY A 90 0.95 1.89 -15.61
C GLY A 90 1.47 3.31 -15.42
N GLU A 91 1.29 3.86 -14.23
CA GLU A 91 1.73 5.21 -13.88
C GLU A 91 2.59 5.18 -12.62
N LEU A 92 3.73 5.87 -12.66
CA LEU A 92 4.62 6.05 -11.53
C LEU A 92 4.67 7.54 -11.18
N ARG A 93 4.33 7.88 -9.93
CA ARG A 93 4.25 9.25 -9.42
C ARG A 93 5.05 9.36 -8.13
N ARG A 94 5.64 10.53 -7.86
CA ARG A 94 6.31 10.82 -6.60
C ARG A 94 5.69 12.06 -5.97
N PHE A 95 5.27 11.93 -4.72
CA PHE A 95 4.59 12.99 -3.98
C PHE A 95 5.48 13.49 -2.85
N GLN A 96 5.71 14.80 -2.82
CA GLN A 96 6.44 15.48 -1.76
C GLN A 96 5.53 16.53 -1.13
N HIS A 97 5.30 16.41 0.18
CA HIS A 97 4.46 17.35 0.92
C HIS A 97 5.31 18.14 1.91
N TYR A 98 4.96 19.42 2.07
CA TYR A 98 5.55 20.33 3.04
C TYR A 98 4.46 20.80 3.98
N LEU A 99 4.72 20.74 5.29
CA LEU A 99 3.82 21.24 6.31
C LEU A 99 4.42 22.49 6.94
N GLY A 100 3.60 23.53 7.12
CA GLY A 100 4.01 24.71 7.86
C GLY A 100 4.14 24.38 9.35
N GLU A 101 5.31 24.65 9.94
CA GLU A 101 5.57 24.47 11.37
C GLU A 101 6.23 25.74 11.95
N PRO A 102 6.04 26.02 13.25
CA PRO A 102 6.70 27.15 13.90
C PRO A 102 8.22 27.09 13.78
N LEU A 103 8.83 28.22 13.40
CA LEU A 103 10.27 28.44 13.37
C LEU A 103 10.55 29.76 14.09
N GLY A 104 10.67 29.69 15.42
CA GLY A 104 10.66 30.89 16.27
C GLY A 104 9.35 31.65 16.13
N GLY A 105 9.42 32.93 15.78
CA GLY A 105 8.25 33.79 15.52
C GLY A 105 7.69 33.71 14.09
N PHE A 106 8.27 32.87 13.21
CA PHE A 106 7.87 32.73 11.81
C PHE A 106 7.39 31.30 11.51
N THR A 107 6.96 31.04 10.28
CA THR A 107 6.60 29.71 9.79
C THR A 107 7.68 29.17 8.87
N GLY A 108 8.21 28.00 9.19
CA GLY A 108 9.09 27.22 8.33
C GLY A 108 8.35 26.09 7.62
N TRP A 109 8.91 25.58 6.54
CA TRP A 109 8.40 24.40 5.84
C TRP A 109 9.13 23.15 6.32
N ARG A 110 8.40 22.19 6.91
CA ARG A 110 8.91 20.85 7.20
C ARG A 110 8.54 19.88 6.07
N PRO A 111 9.52 19.32 5.35
CA PRO A 111 9.24 18.26 4.38
C PRO A 111 8.86 16.96 5.10
N GLN A 112 7.81 16.29 4.61
CA GLN A 112 7.56 14.88 4.94
C GLN A 112 8.40 13.96 4.04
N LEU A 113 8.54 12.68 4.39
CA LEU A 113 9.19 11.72 3.51
C LEU A 113 8.41 11.66 2.17
N PRO A 114 9.10 11.68 1.01
CA PRO A 114 8.44 11.49 -0.26
C PRO A 114 7.77 10.12 -0.31
N VAL A 115 6.61 10.05 -0.96
CA VAL A 115 5.92 8.79 -1.26
C VAL A 115 5.96 8.58 -2.75
N THR A 116 6.60 7.52 -3.19
CA THR A 116 6.51 7.03 -4.57
C THR A 116 5.31 6.10 -4.66
N GLN A 117 4.43 6.35 -5.63
CA GLN A 117 3.23 5.56 -5.88
C GLN A 117 3.29 5.01 -7.29
N TRP A 118 3.01 3.72 -7.41
CA TRP A 118 2.80 3.06 -8.68
C TRP A 118 1.35 2.59 -8.78
N SER A 119 0.67 2.88 -9.88
CA SER A 119 -0.67 2.37 -10.19
C SER A 119 -0.67 1.65 -11.53
N VAL A 120 -1.33 0.51 -11.59
CA VAL A 120 -1.44 -0.30 -12.82
C VAL A 120 -2.80 -0.97 -12.91
N THR A 121 -3.33 -1.04 -14.13
CA THR A 121 -4.47 -1.89 -14.45
C THR A 121 -3.95 -3.20 -15.03
N LYS A 122 -4.30 -4.33 -14.41
CA LYS A 122 -3.95 -5.66 -14.92
C LYS A 122 -4.63 -5.87 -16.26
N ARG A 123 -3.86 -6.24 -17.28
CA ARG A 123 -4.37 -6.57 -18.60
C ARG A 123 -4.80 -8.03 -18.68
#